data_AF-A0A1Q5DK12-F1
#
_entry.id   AF-A0A1Q5DK12-F1
#
_cell.length_a   1.000
_cell.length_b   1.000
_cell.length_c   1.000
_cell.angle_alpha   90.00
_cell.angle_beta   90.00
_cell.angle_gamma   90.00
#
_symmetry.space_group_name_H-M   'P 1'
#
loop_
_entity.id
_entity.type
_entity.pdbx_description
1 polymer ?
#
loop_
_entity_poly.entity_id
_entity_poly.type
_entity_poly.pdbx_seq_one_letter_code
_entity_poly.pdbx_strand_id
1 'polypeptide(L)'
;MPRSVPLRRLLVALLLSCTVLAGTACGGDDGSTASSSASPSPTTSAQKQKWAKTRFVANAGLAAGAAYQWIVKPYRAGKFKKGADGRTFAMVKAGAAGAFAYNRLKAATVNAKGDPLLSKAVAPLTAGIESLKDVAARMGKGDLAAGDVGAFESVINSVKEAGKSAGAEVTNKVPSTSQLTG
;
A
#
# COMPACT_ATOMS: atom_id res chain seq x y z
N MET A 1 1.23 35.27 32.64
CA MET A 1 0.86 34.09 33.46
C MET A 1 1.45 32.85 32.81
N PRO A 2 2.45 32.18 33.42
CA PRO A 2 3.03 30.97 32.87
C PRO A 2 2.01 29.83 32.97
N ARG A 3 1.69 29.20 31.84
CA ARG A 3 0.74 28.07 31.77
C ARG A 3 1.44 26.80 32.26
N SER A 4 0.93 26.20 33.33
CA SER A 4 1.41 24.92 33.84
C SER A 4 1.17 23.81 32.80
N VAL A 5 2.25 23.23 32.28
CA VAL A 5 2.20 22.08 31.37
C VAL A 5 2.00 20.82 32.22
N PRO A 6 1.05 19.92 31.89
CA PRO A 6 0.81 18.71 32.68
C PRO A 6 2.05 17.81 32.67
N LEU A 7 2.47 17.36 33.85
CA LEU A 7 3.68 16.55 34.10
C LEU A 7 3.83 15.34 33.15
N ARG A 8 2.71 14.78 32.71
CA ARG A 8 2.66 13.66 31.75
C ARG A 8 3.19 14.05 30.36
N ARG A 9 2.97 15.29 29.90
CA ARG A 9 3.50 15.79 28.62
C ARG A 9 5.00 16.06 28.68
N LEU A 10 5.53 16.47 29.84
CA LEU A 10 6.96 16.63 30.07
C LEU A 10 7.69 15.28 30.08
N LEU A 11 7.09 14.26 30.71
CA LEU A 11 7.64 12.89 30.73
C LEU A 11 7.69 12.23 29.33
N VAL A 12 6.66 12.44 28.50
CA VAL A 12 6.65 11.91 27.13
C VAL A 12 7.68 12.63 26.25
N ALA A 13 7.85 13.94 26.39
CA ALA A 13 8.87 14.69 25.67
C ALA A 13 10.30 14.29 26.08
N LEU A 14 10.53 14.03 27.38
CA LEU A 14 11.83 13.57 27.90
C LEU A 14 12.17 12.14 27.44
N LEU A 15 11.19 11.23 27.39
CA LEU A 15 11.40 9.87 26.89
C LEU A 15 11.64 9.84 25.37
N LEU A 16 10.99 10.74 24.61
CA LEU A 16 11.18 10.85 23.16
C LEU A 16 12.56 11.42 22.80
N SER A 17 13.10 12.35 23.58
CA SER A 17 14.46 12.90 23.36
C SER A 17 15.56 11.91 23.75
N CYS A 18 15.36 11.08 24.78
CA CYS A 18 16.33 10.03 25.13
C CYS A 18 16.44 8.91 24.06
N THR A 19 15.41 8.66 23.26
CA THR A 19 15.48 7.66 22.17
C THR A 19 16.24 8.14 20.93
N VAL A 20 16.46 9.45 20.77
CA VAL A 20 17.15 10.02 19.59
C VAL A 20 18.67 10.12 19.79
N LEU A 21 19.17 10.14 21.03
CA LEU A 21 20.62 10.24 21.30
C LEU A 21 21.38 8.90 21.27
N ALA A 22 20.71 7.76 21.12
CA ALA A 22 21.37 6.45 21.08
C ALA A 22 21.76 5.99 19.65
N GLY A 23 21.67 6.86 18.64
CA GLY A 23 21.77 6.47 17.22
C GLY A 23 22.93 7.03 16.40
N THR A 24 23.71 8.02 16.86
CA THR A 24 24.82 8.57 16.07
C THR A 24 25.95 9.11 16.95
N ALA A 25 26.93 8.27 17.28
CA ALA A 25 28.25 8.74 17.72
C ALA A 25 29.33 7.73 17.30
N CYS A 26 29.97 8.04 16.18
CA CYS A 26 31.32 7.60 15.87
C CYS A 26 32.26 8.63 16.52
N GLY A 27 33.04 8.24 17.52
CA GLY A 27 34.16 9.04 18.05
C GLY A 27 34.30 9.06 19.57
N GLY A 28 35.34 8.40 20.08
CA GLY A 28 36.07 8.82 21.29
C GLY A 28 35.96 7.96 22.55
N ASP A 29 36.97 7.10 22.73
CA ASP A 29 37.69 6.75 23.98
C ASP A 29 37.11 5.78 25.05
N ASP A 30 37.93 4.76 25.28
CA ASP A 30 38.09 3.79 26.38
C ASP A 30 36.91 3.36 27.28
N GLY A 31 36.46 2.12 27.01
CA GLY A 31 35.62 1.34 27.91
C GLY A 31 35.34 -0.03 27.34
N SER A 32 36.25 -0.97 27.57
CA SER A 32 36.14 -2.38 27.15
C SER A 32 34.86 -3.03 27.66
N THR A 33 33.80 -2.96 26.86
CA THR A 33 32.68 -3.89 26.88
C THR A 33 32.59 -4.46 25.48
N ALA A 34 32.90 -5.75 25.34
CA ALA A 34 32.79 -6.50 24.10
C ALA A 34 31.31 -6.57 23.69
N SER A 35 30.82 -5.50 23.08
CA SER A 35 29.61 -5.54 22.28
C SER A 35 29.97 -6.40 21.08
N SER A 36 29.52 -7.65 21.08
CA SER A 36 29.45 -8.48 19.89
C SER A 36 28.61 -7.75 18.86
N SER A 37 29.27 -6.90 18.06
CA SER A 37 28.70 -6.23 16.92
C SER A 37 28.33 -7.32 15.93
N ALA A 38 27.09 -7.78 16.03
CA ALA A 38 26.49 -8.62 15.00
C ALA A 38 26.49 -7.78 13.71
N SER A 39 27.56 -7.92 12.93
CA SER A 39 27.68 -7.30 11.62
C SER A 39 26.47 -7.74 10.81
N PRO A 40 25.65 -6.81 10.28
CA PRO A 40 24.48 -7.19 9.51
C PRO A 40 24.95 -8.02 8.32
N SER A 41 24.65 -9.31 8.35
CA SER A 41 25.02 -10.20 7.25
C SER A 41 24.21 -9.81 6.02
N PRO A 42 24.85 -9.65 4.84
CA PRO A 42 24.15 -9.24 3.64
C PRO A 42 23.09 -10.28 3.28
N THR A 43 21.88 -9.82 2.95
CA THR A 43 20.81 -10.71 2.50
C THR A 43 21.18 -11.32 1.15
N THR A 44 21.04 -12.63 1.02
CA THR A 44 21.31 -13.34 -0.24
C THR A 44 20.33 -12.92 -1.34
N SER A 45 20.72 -13.06 -2.61
CA SER A 45 19.85 -12.74 -3.75
C SER A 45 18.54 -13.53 -3.74
N ALA A 46 18.58 -14.80 -3.33
CA ALA A 46 17.39 -15.65 -3.20
C ALA A 46 16.43 -15.14 -2.11
N GLN A 47 16.97 -14.70 -0.97
CA GLN A 47 16.15 -14.07 0.07
C GLN A 47 15.51 -12.78 -0.45
N LYS A 48 16.28 -11.89 -1.11
CA LYS A 48 15.76 -10.64 -1.68
C LYS A 48 14.58 -10.89 -2.63
N GLN A 49 14.67 -11.89 -3.49
CA GLN A 49 13.58 -12.29 -4.40
C GLN A 49 12.34 -12.77 -3.64
N LYS A 50 12.51 -13.59 -2.59
CA LYS A 50 11.39 -14.03 -1.74
C LYS A 50 10.69 -12.85 -1.07
N TRP A 51 11.45 -11.89 -0.53
CA TRP A 51 10.89 -10.67 0.07
C TRP A 51 10.16 -9.82 -0.96
N ALA A 52 10.71 -9.68 -2.17
CA ALA A 52 10.09 -8.97 -3.27
C ALA A 52 8.74 -9.58 -3.64
N LYS A 53 8.69 -10.91 -3.80
CA LYS A 53 7.46 -11.67 -4.07
C LYS A 53 6.42 -11.51 -2.97
N THR A 54 6.81 -11.67 -1.71
CA THR A 54 5.91 -11.49 -0.57
C THR A 54 5.33 -10.07 -0.52
N ARG A 55 6.16 -9.05 -0.73
CA ARG A 55 5.71 -7.64 -0.73
C ARG A 55 4.83 -7.32 -1.93
N PHE A 56 5.10 -7.92 -3.08
CA PHE A 56 4.23 -7.85 -4.25
C PHE A 56 2.85 -8.40 -3.91
N VAL A 57 2.76 -9.64 -3.40
CA VAL A 57 1.49 -10.28 -3.05
C VAL A 57 0.73 -9.49 -1.98
N ALA A 58 1.42 -9.00 -0.95
CA ALA A 58 0.80 -8.22 0.11
C ALA A 58 0.17 -6.92 -0.43
N ASN A 59 0.91 -6.15 -1.23
CA ASN A 59 0.40 -4.90 -1.77
C ASN A 59 -0.69 -5.14 -2.83
N ALA A 60 -0.47 -6.08 -3.75
CA ALA A 60 -1.44 -6.43 -4.78
C ALA A 60 -2.74 -6.99 -4.17
N GLY A 61 -2.64 -7.81 -3.13
CA GLY A 61 -3.79 -8.37 -2.43
C GLY A 61 -4.63 -7.30 -1.73
N LEU A 62 -3.97 -6.34 -1.07
CA LEU A 62 -4.64 -5.19 -0.46
C LEU A 62 -5.35 -4.31 -1.51
N ALA A 63 -4.69 -4.07 -2.65
CA ALA A 63 -5.31 -3.34 -3.75
C ALA A 63 -6.52 -4.08 -4.32
N ALA A 64 -6.40 -5.38 -4.55
CA ALA A 64 -7.47 -6.22 -5.08
C ALA A 64 -8.67 -6.29 -4.13
N GLY A 65 -8.44 -6.38 -2.82
CA GLY A 65 -9.51 -6.32 -1.83
C GLY A 65 -10.17 -4.95 -1.75
N ALA A 66 -9.39 -3.86 -1.82
CA ALA A 66 -9.90 -2.49 -1.88
C ALA A 66 -10.80 -2.25 -3.11
N ALA A 67 -10.33 -2.65 -4.29
CA ALA A 67 -11.11 -2.52 -5.51
C ALA A 67 -12.38 -3.39 -5.44
N TYR A 68 -12.26 -4.65 -5.01
CA TYR A 68 -13.39 -5.56 -5.00
C TYR A 68 -14.51 -5.11 -4.05
N GLN A 69 -14.15 -4.77 -2.80
CA GLN A 69 -15.14 -4.55 -1.75
C GLN A 69 -15.81 -3.17 -1.86
N TRP A 70 -15.12 -2.15 -2.39
CA TRP A 70 -15.62 -0.77 -2.41
C TRP A 70 -15.83 -0.18 -3.81
N ILE A 71 -15.41 -0.86 -4.87
CA ILE A 71 -15.68 -0.46 -6.26
C ILE A 71 -16.59 -1.50 -6.93
N VAL A 72 -16.13 -2.75 -7.03
CA VAL A 72 -16.83 -3.81 -7.79
C VAL A 72 -18.15 -4.23 -7.12
N LYS A 73 -18.13 -4.56 -5.83
CA LYS A 73 -19.35 -4.92 -5.07
C LYS A 73 -20.45 -3.85 -5.13
N PRO A 74 -20.19 -2.58 -4.76
CA PRO A 74 -21.22 -1.54 -4.82
C PRO A 74 -21.68 -1.25 -6.26
N TYR A 75 -20.80 -1.35 -7.26
CA TYR A 75 -21.21 -1.26 -8.66
C TYR A 75 -22.22 -2.35 -9.04
N ARG A 76 -21.91 -3.62 -8.73
CA ARG A 76 -22.80 -4.76 -8.98
C ARG A 76 -24.12 -4.64 -8.22
N ALA A 77 -24.10 -4.08 -7.01
CA ALA A 77 -25.29 -3.78 -6.23
C ALA A 77 -26.07 -2.54 -6.74
N GLY A 78 -25.64 -1.90 -7.83
CA GLY A 78 -26.31 -0.73 -8.40
C GLY A 78 -26.17 0.56 -7.57
N LYS A 79 -25.28 0.61 -6.57
CA LYS A 79 -25.11 1.75 -5.66
C LYS A 79 -24.60 3.02 -6.34
N PHE A 80 -24.07 2.92 -7.55
CA PHE A 80 -23.61 4.08 -8.33
C PHE A 80 -24.69 4.63 -9.28
N LYS A 81 -25.82 3.93 -9.44
CA LYS A 81 -26.93 4.37 -10.32
C LYS A 81 -27.54 5.67 -9.79
N LYS A 82 -27.99 6.53 -10.72
CA LYS A 82 -28.69 7.77 -10.38
C LYS A 82 -29.92 7.44 -9.52
N GLY A 83 -30.11 8.18 -8.42
CA GLY A 83 -31.20 7.96 -7.48
C GLY A 83 -31.00 6.82 -6.47
N ALA A 84 -29.87 6.08 -6.52
CA ALA A 84 -29.58 5.08 -5.50
C ALA A 84 -29.25 5.72 -4.15
N ASP A 85 -29.83 5.18 -3.07
CA ASP A 85 -29.55 5.64 -1.71
C ASP A 85 -28.08 5.51 -1.36
N GLY A 86 -27.50 6.62 -0.90
CA GLY A 86 -26.08 6.70 -0.53
C GLY A 86 -25.12 6.72 -1.71
N ARG A 87 -25.58 6.99 -2.95
CA ARG A 87 -24.74 7.06 -4.16
C ARG A 87 -23.49 7.89 -3.97
N THR A 88 -23.61 9.12 -3.47
CA THR A 88 -22.48 10.02 -3.28
C THR A 88 -21.44 9.44 -2.32
N PHE A 89 -21.89 8.88 -1.20
CA PHE A 89 -21.00 8.24 -0.24
C PHE A 89 -20.31 7.01 -0.82
N ALA A 90 -21.05 6.22 -1.61
CA ALA A 90 -20.48 5.08 -2.33
C ALA A 90 -19.41 5.54 -3.34
N MET A 91 -19.63 6.62 -4.08
CA MET A 91 -18.68 7.17 -5.04
C MET A 91 -17.41 7.72 -4.38
N VAL A 92 -17.54 8.51 -3.31
CA VAL A 92 -16.40 9.01 -2.53
C VAL A 92 -15.57 7.87 -1.98
N LYS A 93 -16.22 6.86 -1.40
CA LYS A 93 -15.60 5.64 -0.88
C LYS A 93 -14.91 4.82 -1.96
N ALA A 94 -15.51 4.73 -3.15
CA ALA A 94 -14.92 4.05 -4.29
C ALA A 94 -13.70 4.82 -4.85
N GLY A 95 -13.76 6.16 -4.90
CA GLY A 95 -12.62 7.00 -5.25
C GLY A 95 -11.46 6.86 -4.26
N ALA A 96 -11.73 6.87 -2.96
CA ALA A 96 -10.72 6.64 -1.93
C ALA A 96 -10.11 5.23 -2.04
N ALA A 97 -10.93 4.20 -2.21
CA ALA A 97 -10.46 2.83 -2.42
C ALA A 97 -9.65 2.69 -3.73
N GLY A 98 -10.05 3.39 -4.79
CA GLY A 98 -9.33 3.44 -6.07
C GLY A 98 -7.96 4.09 -5.93
N ALA A 99 -7.87 5.21 -5.20
CA ALA A 99 -6.60 5.88 -4.93
C ALA A 99 -5.66 5.01 -4.07
N PHE A 100 -6.21 4.35 -3.04
CA PHE A 100 -5.46 3.38 -2.24
C PHE A 100 -4.98 2.20 -3.10
N ALA A 101 -5.86 1.63 -3.92
CA ALA A 101 -5.51 0.53 -4.82
C ALA A 101 -4.41 0.94 -5.79
N TYR A 102 -4.49 2.13 -6.42
CA TYR A 102 -3.44 2.67 -7.28
C TYR A 102 -2.09 2.75 -6.57
N ASN A 103 -2.04 3.34 -5.36
CA ASN A 103 -0.80 3.45 -4.60
C ASN A 103 -0.20 2.08 -4.25
N ARG A 104 -1.06 1.13 -3.82
CA ARG A 104 -0.63 -0.23 -3.51
C ARG A 104 -0.18 -1.00 -4.74
N LEU A 105 -0.85 -0.84 -5.87
CA LEU A 105 -0.44 -1.44 -7.14
C LEU A 105 0.91 -0.88 -7.60
N LYS A 106 1.14 0.42 -7.48
CA LYS A 106 2.48 1.01 -7.72
C LYS A 106 3.56 0.39 -6.84
N ALA A 107 3.29 0.24 -5.54
CA ALA A 107 4.21 -0.43 -4.64
C ALA A 107 4.44 -1.89 -5.05
N ALA A 108 3.38 -2.61 -5.46
CA ALA A 108 3.51 -3.97 -6.00
C ALA A 108 4.42 -3.99 -7.23
N THR A 109 4.25 -3.07 -8.18
CA THR A 109 5.11 -2.96 -9.37
C THR A 109 6.58 -2.71 -9.03
N VAL A 110 6.87 -1.90 -8.02
CA VAL A 110 8.25 -1.70 -7.54
C VAL A 110 8.81 -3.00 -6.96
N ASN A 111 8.03 -3.72 -6.14
CA ASN A 111 8.44 -5.02 -5.60
C ASN A 111 8.62 -6.07 -6.70
N ALA A 112 7.78 -6.08 -7.73
CA ALA A 112 7.85 -7.00 -8.86
C ALA A 112 9.18 -6.92 -9.62
N LYS A 113 9.85 -5.76 -9.65
CA LYS A 113 11.19 -5.61 -10.25
C LYS A 113 12.26 -6.46 -9.56
N GLY A 114 12.05 -6.83 -8.29
CA GLY A 114 12.97 -7.64 -7.50
C GLY A 114 12.88 -9.14 -7.75
N ASP A 115 11.95 -9.61 -8.59
CA ASP A 115 11.77 -11.01 -8.95
C ASP A 115 11.91 -11.18 -10.48
N PRO A 116 12.72 -12.14 -10.98
CA PRO A 116 12.97 -12.30 -12.42
C PRO A 116 11.74 -12.65 -13.28
N LEU A 117 10.71 -13.27 -12.69
CA LEU A 117 9.49 -13.63 -13.41
C LEU A 117 8.50 -12.48 -13.40
N LEU A 118 8.31 -11.84 -12.24
CA LEU A 118 7.42 -10.68 -12.10
C LEU A 118 7.92 -9.45 -12.88
N SER A 119 9.24 -9.26 -12.98
CA SER A 119 9.83 -8.11 -13.68
C SER A 119 9.43 -8.04 -15.16
N LYS A 120 9.18 -9.19 -15.80
CA LYS A 120 8.71 -9.28 -17.20
C LYS A 120 7.30 -8.71 -17.39
N ALA A 121 6.48 -8.75 -16.35
CA ALA A 121 5.13 -8.20 -16.37
C ALA A 121 5.07 -6.71 -15.97
N VAL A 122 6.17 -6.13 -15.45
CA VAL A 122 6.17 -4.77 -14.91
C VAL A 122 5.77 -3.71 -15.93
N ALA A 123 6.31 -3.78 -17.16
CA ALA A 123 6.00 -2.80 -18.19
C ALA A 123 4.50 -2.75 -18.56
N PRO A 124 3.86 -3.88 -18.96
CA PRO A 124 2.43 -3.86 -19.27
C PRO A 124 1.56 -3.54 -18.05
N LEU A 125 1.95 -3.97 -16.85
CA LEU A 125 1.21 -3.62 -15.63
C LEU A 125 1.27 -2.14 -15.30
N THR A 126 2.42 -1.48 -15.52
CA THR A 126 2.59 -0.06 -15.20
C THR A 126 1.65 0.82 -16.03
N ALA A 127 1.51 0.52 -17.33
CA ALA A 127 0.60 1.26 -18.21
C ALA A 127 -0.86 1.13 -17.75
N GLY A 128 -1.29 -0.10 -17.40
CA GLY A 128 -2.63 -0.33 -16.86
C GLY A 128 -2.85 0.41 -15.53
N ILE A 129 -1.88 0.35 -14.61
CA ILE A 129 -1.99 1.00 -13.30
C ILE A 129 -2.06 2.52 -13.44
N GLU A 130 -1.28 3.13 -14.33
CA GLU A 130 -1.31 4.58 -14.49
C GLU A 130 -2.67 5.08 -14.99
N SER A 131 -3.34 4.31 -15.85
CA SER A 131 -4.71 4.63 -16.29
C SER A 131 -5.73 4.67 -15.15
N LEU A 132 -5.49 3.95 -14.04
CA LEU A 132 -6.41 3.91 -12.90
C LEU A 132 -6.40 5.19 -12.08
N LYS A 133 -5.34 6.01 -12.16
CA LYS A 133 -5.21 7.24 -11.38
C LYS A 133 -6.33 8.22 -11.72
N ASP A 134 -6.57 8.43 -13.00
CA ASP A 134 -7.59 9.35 -13.49
C ASP A 134 -8.99 8.80 -13.20
N VAL A 135 -9.17 7.48 -13.35
CA VAL A 135 -10.41 6.79 -13.00
C VAL A 135 -10.75 7.00 -11.51
N ALA A 136 -9.79 6.79 -10.60
CA ALA A 136 -9.98 7.01 -9.17
C ALA A 136 -10.36 8.46 -8.85
N ALA A 137 -9.67 9.42 -9.49
CA ALA A 137 -9.90 10.84 -9.28
C ALA A 137 -11.31 11.28 -9.72
N ARG A 138 -11.78 10.81 -10.88
CA ARG A 138 -13.14 11.08 -11.38
C ARG A 138 -14.21 10.46 -10.48
N MET A 139 -13.99 9.20 -10.07
CA MET A 139 -14.90 8.46 -9.21
C MET A 139 -15.11 9.16 -7.86
N GLY A 140 -14.03 9.69 -7.26
CA GLY A 140 -14.11 10.49 -6.03
C GLY A 140 -14.85 11.82 -6.19
N LYS A 141 -14.90 12.37 -7.41
CA LYS A 141 -15.67 13.58 -7.76
C LYS A 141 -17.13 13.28 -8.15
N GLY A 142 -17.53 12.01 -8.11
CA GLY A 142 -18.89 11.59 -8.47
C GLY A 142 -19.12 11.42 -9.98
N ASP A 143 -18.04 11.47 -10.76
CA ASP A 143 -18.05 11.22 -12.20
C ASP A 143 -17.60 9.77 -12.46
N LEU A 144 -18.52 8.94 -12.91
CA LEU A 144 -18.33 7.50 -13.06
C LEU A 144 -18.84 7.09 -14.43
N ALA A 145 -17.91 6.82 -15.36
CA ALA A 145 -18.22 6.39 -16.71
C ALA A 145 -18.56 4.90 -16.77
N ALA A 146 -19.34 4.51 -17.77
CA ALA A 146 -19.65 3.12 -18.09
C ALA A 146 -18.39 2.41 -18.61
N GLY A 147 -17.49 2.02 -17.70
CA GLY A 147 -16.21 1.39 -18.03
C GLY A 147 -15.17 1.53 -16.92
N ASP A 148 -15.31 2.53 -16.05
CA ASP A 148 -14.36 2.83 -14.98
C ASP A 148 -14.16 1.67 -14.00
N VAL A 149 -15.23 0.99 -13.62
CA VAL A 149 -15.16 -0.20 -12.75
C VAL A 149 -14.49 -1.36 -13.47
N GLY A 150 -14.76 -1.52 -14.77
CA GLY A 150 -14.14 -2.54 -15.60
C GLY A 150 -12.63 -2.34 -15.76
N ALA A 151 -12.15 -1.09 -15.81
CA ALA A 151 -10.72 -0.78 -15.85
C ALA A 151 -10.00 -1.29 -14.58
N PHE A 152 -10.57 -1.03 -13.39
CA PHE A 152 -10.04 -1.56 -12.13
C PHE A 152 -10.05 -3.09 -12.12
N GLU A 153 -11.16 -3.72 -12.52
CA GLU A 153 -11.26 -5.18 -12.54
C GLU A 153 -10.24 -5.81 -13.50
N SER A 154 -10.06 -5.23 -14.69
CA SER A 154 -9.07 -5.68 -15.68
C SER A 154 -7.65 -5.60 -15.14
N VAL A 155 -7.24 -4.43 -14.61
CA VAL A 155 -5.87 -4.25 -14.10
C VAL A 155 -5.61 -5.16 -12.90
N ILE A 156 -6.57 -5.29 -11.98
CA ILE A 156 -6.44 -6.21 -10.84
C ILE A 156 -6.31 -7.66 -11.33
N ASN A 157 -7.07 -8.08 -12.34
CA ASN A 157 -6.96 -9.42 -12.90
C ASN A 157 -5.59 -9.64 -13.56
N SER A 158 -5.08 -8.68 -14.35
CA SER A 158 -3.72 -8.76 -14.92
C SER A 158 -2.64 -8.88 -13.85
N VAL A 159 -2.75 -8.15 -12.74
CA VAL A 159 -1.82 -8.26 -11.61
C VAL A 159 -1.90 -9.63 -10.95
N LYS A 160 -3.11 -10.17 -10.75
CA LYS A 160 -3.31 -11.52 -10.19
C LYS A 160 -2.75 -12.60 -11.09
N GLU A 161 -2.94 -12.48 -12.41
CA GLU A 161 -2.39 -13.40 -13.41
C GLU A 161 -0.86 -13.34 -13.45
N ALA A 162 -0.26 -12.15 -13.46
CA ALA A 162 1.20 -11.99 -13.37
C ALA A 162 1.75 -12.63 -12.09
N GLY A 163 1.06 -12.42 -10.96
CA GLY A 163 1.36 -13.08 -9.70
C GLY A 163 1.31 -14.61 -9.81
N LYS A 164 0.19 -15.15 -10.30
CA LYS A 164 -0.01 -16.59 -10.47
C LYS A 164 1.07 -17.22 -11.36
N SER A 165 1.37 -16.61 -12.51
CA SER A 165 2.39 -17.07 -13.46
C SER A 165 3.80 -17.06 -12.87
N ALA A 166 4.08 -16.20 -11.89
CA ALA A 166 5.34 -16.15 -11.17
C ALA A 166 5.36 -16.99 -9.87
N GLY A 167 4.31 -17.77 -9.57
CA GLY A 167 4.19 -18.53 -8.32
C GLY A 167 3.98 -17.63 -7.10
N ALA A 168 3.35 -16.47 -7.30
CA ALA A 168 3.11 -15.40 -6.33
C ALA A 168 1.61 -15.07 -6.30
N GLU A 169 0.78 -16.06 -5.92
CA GLU A 169 -0.66 -15.92 -6.02
C GLU A 169 -1.21 -14.73 -5.21
N VAL A 170 -2.00 -13.89 -5.87
CA VAL A 170 -2.59 -12.69 -5.28
C VAL A 170 -4.04 -12.97 -4.92
N THR A 171 -4.33 -13.03 -3.62
CA THR A 171 -5.69 -13.15 -3.09
C THR A 171 -6.23 -11.80 -2.65
N ASN A 172 -7.54 -11.59 -2.76
CA ASN A 172 -8.18 -10.37 -2.27
C ASN A 172 -8.01 -10.25 -0.76
N LYS A 173 -7.37 -9.18 -0.29
CA LYS A 173 -7.26 -8.82 1.12
C LYS A 173 -7.91 -7.46 1.34
N VAL A 174 -8.99 -7.46 2.10
CA VAL A 174 -9.76 -6.25 2.42
C VAL A 174 -8.93 -5.41 3.39
N PRO A 175 -8.44 -4.22 3.02
CA PRO A 175 -7.75 -3.33 3.95
C PRO A 175 -8.66 -2.89 5.10
N SER A 176 -8.08 -2.59 6.25
CA SER A 176 -8.81 -1.93 7.33
C SER A 176 -9.17 -0.49 6.94
N THR A 177 -10.12 0.10 7.66
CA THR A 177 -10.52 1.50 7.45
C THR A 177 -9.35 2.47 7.64
N SER A 178 -8.53 2.28 8.68
CA SER A 178 -7.32 3.08 8.91
C SER A 178 -6.31 2.95 7.76
N GLN A 179 -6.17 1.76 7.17
CA GLN A 179 -5.29 1.57 6.01
C GLN A 179 -5.79 2.30 4.75
N LEU A 180 -7.11 2.43 4.60
CA LEU A 180 -7.74 3.14 3.48
C LEU A 180 -7.62 4.67 3.60
N THR A 181 -7.69 5.22 4.81
CA THR A 181 -7.72 6.67 5.03
C THR A 181 -6.37 7.32 5.28
N GLY A 182 -5.33 6.52 5.56
CA GLY A 182 -3.99 7.02 5.93
C GLY A 182 -3.86 7.21 7.43
#